data_AF-A0A1H1DZ27-F1
#
_entry.id   AF-A0A1H1DZ27-F1
#
_cell.length_a   1.000
_cell.length_b   1.000
_cell.length_c   1.000
_cell.angle_alpha   90.00
_cell.angle_beta   90.00
_cell.angle_gamma   90.00
#
_symmetry.space_group_name_H-M   'P 1'
#
loop_
_entity.id
_entity.type
_entity.pdbx_description
1 polymer ?
#
loop_
_entity_poly.entity_id
_entity_poly.type
_entity_poly.pdbx_seq_one_letter_code
_entity_poly.pdbx_strand_id
1 'polypeptide(L)'
;MPAVVVPVLEANATHLFNALWPPHARLHEAWQLLTNSALSITAIAWTWTNRRGHACLVGMLLTGGFVAAWLGRRIYGGGMDGTTTAAATILGMDVAAVVMVACFLVFSVDWLKLRFPPAAQP
;
A
#
# COMPACT_ATOMS: atom_id res chain seq x y z
N MET A 1 3.23 9.54 2.86
CA MET A 1 1.89 9.36 3.45
C MET A 1 1.74 8.05 4.24
N PRO A 2 2.20 6.86 3.80
CA PRO A 2 1.96 5.62 4.57
C PRO A 2 2.77 5.50 5.87
N ALA A 3 3.97 6.09 5.91
CA ALA A 3 4.96 5.86 6.97
C ALA A 3 4.51 6.14 8.43
N VAL A 4 3.49 6.97 8.63
CA VAL A 4 3.03 7.38 9.97
C VAL A 4 1.52 7.37 10.05
N VAL A 5 0.83 7.92 9.05
CA VAL A 5 -0.64 8.03 9.07
C VAL A 5 -1.30 6.66 9.11
N VAL A 6 -0.85 5.71 8.28
CA VAL A 6 -1.46 4.36 8.24
C VAL A 6 -1.24 3.62 9.56
N PRO A 7 -0.02 3.49 10.12
CA PRO A 7 0.18 2.88 11.44
C PRO A 7 -0.70 3.47 12.54
N VAL A 8 -0.90 4.80 12.55
CA VAL A 8 -1.76 5.47 13.54
C VAL A 8 -3.23 5.09 13.33
N LEU A 9 -3.69 5.08 12.08
CA LEU A 9 -5.06 4.68 11.76
C LEU A 9 -5.31 3.19 12.06
N GLU A 10 -4.31 2.32 11.91
CA GLU A 10 -4.40 0.87 12.10
C GLU A 10 -4.19 0.43 13.57
N ALA A 11 -3.61 1.30 14.40
CA ALA A 11 -3.39 1.07 15.83
C ALA A 11 -4.67 1.27 16.66
N ASN A 12 -5.72 0.48 16.40
CA ASN A 12 -7.02 0.60 17.06
C ASN A 12 -7.67 -0.77 17.37
N ALA A 13 -8.83 -0.74 18.03
CA ALA A 13 -9.57 -1.93 18.47
C ALA A 13 -10.23 -2.74 17.34
N THR A 14 -10.37 -2.20 16.13
CA THR A 14 -10.90 -2.93 14.97
C THR A 14 -9.81 -3.57 14.11
N HIS A 15 -8.54 -3.16 14.28
CA HIS A 15 -7.38 -3.63 13.51
C HIS A 15 -6.30 -4.23 14.41
N LEU A 16 -5.14 -3.57 14.58
CA LEU A 16 -3.97 -4.13 15.27
C LEU A 16 -4.29 -4.66 16.69
N PHE A 17 -5.20 -4.01 17.40
CA PHE A 17 -5.63 -4.39 18.75
C PHE A 17 -6.98 -5.12 18.77
N ASN A 18 -7.41 -5.69 17.65
CA ASN A 18 -8.65 -6.46 17.58
C ASN A 18 -8.55 -7.74 18.43
N ALA A 19 -9.35 -7.79 19.50
CA ALA A 19 -9.39 -8.90 20.44
C ALA A 19 -9.98 -10.19 19.83
N LEU A 20 -10.78 -10.07 18.76
CA LEU A 20 -11.40 -11.20 18.06
C LEU A 20 -10.43 -11.91 17.10
N TRP A 21 -9.36 -11.23 16.69
CA TRP A 21 -8.37 -11.83 15.81
C TRP A 21 -7.47 -12.82 16.58
N PRO A 22 -7.06 -13.94 15.94
CA PRO A 22 -6.02 -14.79 16.51
C PRO A 22 -4.73 -13.98 16.78
N PRO A 23 -3.96 -14.28 17.85
CA PRO A 23 -2.71 -13.58 18.14
C PRO A 23 -1.73 -13.52 16.95
N HIS A 24 -1.70 -14.58 16.15
CA HIS A 24 -0.86 -14.65 14.96
C HIS A 24 -1.25 -13.64 13.88
N ALA A 25 -2.55 -13.38 13.67
CA ALA A 25 -3.01 -12.39 12.70
C ALA A 25 -2.59 -10.97 13.11
N ARG A 26 -2.68 -10.64 14.40
CA ARG A 26 -2.16 -9.35 14.93
C ARG A 26 -0.66 -9.20 14.75
N LEU A 27 0.10 -10.29 14.91
CA LEU A 27 1.55 -10.28 14.64
C LEU A 27 1.85 -9.98 13.17
N HIS A 28 1.13 -10.61 12.23
CA HIS A 28 1.28 -10.32 10.80
C HIS A 28 0.90 -8.88 10.46
N GLU A 29 -0.16 -8.34 11.04
CA GLU A 29 -0.54 -6.93 10.85
C GLU A 29 0.55 -5.99 11.37
N ALA A 30 1.04 -6.20 12.60
CA ALA A 30 2.14 -5.41 13.17
C ALA A 30 3.40 -5.46 12.28
N TRP A 31 3.77 -6.67 11.83
CA TRP A 31 4.92 -6.89 10.96
C TRP A 31 4.76 -6.17 9.61
N GLN A 32 3.58 -6.26 9.01
CA GLN A 32 3.23 -5.56 7.78
C GLN A 32 3.34 -4.03 7.96
N LEU A 33 2.74 -3.47 9.01
CA LEU A 33 2.76 -2.03 9.28
C LEU A 33 4.17 -1.49 9.47
N LEU A 34 4.99 -2.17 10.28
CA LEU A 34 6.37 -1.76 10.55
C LEU A 34 7.22 -1.84 9.29
N THR A 35 7.12 -2.93 8.55
CA THR A 35 7.90 -3.14 7.31
C THR A 35 7.51 -2.14 6.24
N ASN A 36 6.21 -1.94 6.00
CA ASN A 36 5.72 -0.98 5.00
C ASN A 36 6.06 0.46 5.38
N SER A 37 6.07 0.78 6.68
CA SER A 37 6.48 2.10 7.17
C SER A 37 7.96 2.35 6.96
N ALA A 38 8.81 1.38 7.31
CA ALA A 38 10.25 1.47 7.07
C ALA A 38 10.57 1.64 5.58
N LEU A 39 9.97 0.82 4.71
CA LEU A 39 10.12 0.92 3.26
C LEU A 39 9.62 2.28 2.73
N SER A 40 8.50 2.78 3.25
CA SER A 40 7.98 4.11 2.88
C SER A 40 8.94 5.23 3.28
N ILE A 41 9.53 5.17 4.48
CA ILE A 41 10.54 6.14 4.94
C ILE A 41 11.77 6.09 4.03
N THR A 42 12.26 4.89 3.70
CA THR A 42 13.38 4.71 2.77
C THR A 42 13.07 5.28 1.38
N ALA A 43 11.89 5.01 0.84
CA ALA A 43 11.47 5.53 -0.47
C ALA A 43 11.37 7.06 -0.46
N ILE A 44 10.81 7.64 0.61
CA ILE A 44 10.77 9.10 0.81
C ILE A 44 12.20 9.65 0.81
N ALA A 45 13.11 9.09 1.60
CA ALA A 45 14.51 9.53 1.63
C ALA A 45 15.19 9.46 0.25
N TRP A 46 14.94 8.41 -0.52
CA TRP A 46 15.50 8.27 -1.88
C TRP A 46 14.91 9.21 -2.92
N THR A 47 13.74 9.80 -2.67
CA THR A 47 13.06 10.68 -3.63
C THR A 47 13.88 11.93 -3.97
N TRP A 48 14.66 12.44 -3.02
CA TRP A 48 15.55 13.60 -3.19
C TRP A 48 17.00 13.22 -3.52
N THR A 49 17.23 12.00 -3.99
CA THR A 49 18.56 11.52 -4.39
C THR A 49 18.52 11.02 -5.84
N ASN A 50 19.68 10.65 -6.37
CA ASN A 50 19.77 9.97 -7.67
C ASN A 50 19.13 8.56 -7.67
N ARG A 51 18.49 8.15 -6.55
CA ARG A 51 17.77 6.88 -6.39
C ARG A 51 16.25 7.02 -6.51
N ARG A 52 15.73 8.11 -7.07
CA ARG A 52 14.27 8.29 -7.29
C ARG A 52 13.60 7.09 -7.98
N GLY A 53 14.26 6.44 -8.93
CA GLY A 53 13.75 5.21 -9.55
C GLY A 53 13.55 4.05 -8.56
N HIS A 54 14.41 3.91 -7.55
CA HIS A 54 14.24 2.93 -6.49
C HIS A 54 13.08 3.29 -5.57
N ALA A 55 12.86 4.58 -5.30
CA ALA A 55 11.70 5.05 -4.54
C ALA A 55 10.39 4.68 -5.25
N CYS A 56 10.31 4.90 -6.57
CA CYS A 56 9.17 4.48 -7.38
C CYS A 56 8.98 2.95 -7.35
N LEU A 57 10.07 2.18 -7.45
CA LEU A 57 10.00 0.72 -7.40
C LEU A 57 9.46 0.22 -6.05
N VAL A 58 9.91 0.79 -4.93
CA VAL A 58 9.36 0.47 -3.60
C VAL A 58 7.87 0.82 -3.54
N GLY A 59 7.47 2.01 -4.03
CA GLY A 59 6.06 2.40 -4.13
C GLY A 59 5.21 1.41 -4.93
N MET A 60 5.71 0.95 -6.08
CA MET A 60 5.07 -0.09 -6.90
C MET A 60 4.94 -1.42 -6.17
N LEU A 61 5.99 -1.87 -5.47
CA LEU A 61 5.96 -3.15 -4.76
C LEU A 61 4.96 -3.13 -3.59
N LEU A 62 4.90 -2.03 -2.83
CA LEU A 62 3.96 -1.90 -1.72
C LEU A 62 2.51 -1.86 -2.22
N THR A 63 2.21 -1.00 -3.20
CA THR A 63 0.85 -0.84 -3.73
C THR A 63 0.43 -2.01 -4.61
N GLY A 64 1.34 -2.54 -5.42
CA GLY A 64 1.12 -3.71 -6.25
C GLY A 64 0.93 -4.99 -5.44
N GLY A 65 1.65 -5.14 -4.32
CA GLY A 65 1.44 -6.23 -3.37
C GLY A 65 0.02 -6.23 -2.80
N PHE A 66 -0.48 -5.06 -2.39
CA PHE A 66 -1.88 -4.90 -1.98
C PHE A 66 -2.84 -5.24 -3.12
N VAL A 67 -2.62 -4.71 -4.34
CA VAL A 67 -3.51 -4.97 -5.48
C VAL A 67 -3.55 -6.47 -5.82
N ALA A 68 -2.40 -7.15 -5.79
CA ALA A 68 -2.32 -8.59 -6.02
C ALA A 68 -3.09 -9.38 -4.94
N ALA A 69 -2.91 -9.03 -3.65
CA ALA A 69 -3.67 -9.62 -2.55
C ALA A 69 -5.19 -9.38 -2.74
N TRP A 70 -5.59 -8.14 -3.01
CA TRP A 70 -6.98 -7.79 -3.24
C TRP A 70 -7.58 -8.59 -4.41
N LEU A 71 -6.91 -8.70 -5.55
CA LEU A 71 -7.38 -9.52 -6.69
C LEU A 71 -7.45 -11.01 -6.33
N GLY A 72 -6.47 -11.52 -5.59
CA GLY A 72 -6.37 -12.92 -5.17
C GLY A 72 -7.20 -13.29 -3.94
N ARG A 73 -7.87 -12.34 -3.27
CA ARG A 73 -8.49 -12.52 -1.95
C ARG A 73 -9.40 -13.74 -1.84
N ARG A 74 -10.15 -14.05 -2.91
CA ARG A 74 -11.06 -15.19 -2.94
C ARG A 74 -10.36 -16.55 -2.83
N ILE A 75 -9.08 -16.64 -3.19
CA ILE A 75 -8.29 -17.87 -3.19
C ILE A 75 -7.98 -18.31 -1.75
N TYR A 76 -7.78 -17.36 -0.84
CA TYR A 76 -7.39 -17.62 0.54
C TYR A 76 -8.46 -17.17 1.55
N GLY A 77 -9.67 -16.84 1.09
CA GLY A 77 -10.79 -16.42 1.94
C GLY A 77 -10.68 -15.00 2.50
N GLY A 78 -9.87 -14.14 1.89
CA GLY A 78 -9.74 -12.73 2.27
C GLY A 78 -10.95 -11.87 1.88
N GLY A 79 -11.16 -10.79 2.61
CA GLY A 79 -12.23 -9.81 2.40
C GLY A 79 -11.78 -8.39 2.75
N MET A 80 -12.57 -7.40 2.38
CA MET A 80 -12.37 -5.98 2.73
C MET A 80 -13.37 -5.52 3.80
N ASP A 81 -14.27 -6.42 4.24
CA ASP A 81 -15.43 -6.08 5.05
C ASP A 81 -15.03 -6.07 6.54
N GLY A 82 -14.71 -4.88 7.05
CA GLY A 82 -14.57 -4.61 8.48
C GLY A 82 -15.95 -4.46 9.12
N THR A 83 -16.24 -5.24 10.14
CA THR A 83 -17.57 -5.56 10.69
C THR A 83 -18.46 -4.41 11.23
N THR A 84 -18.20 -3.11 11.05
CA THR A 84 -19.11 -2.06 11.62
C THR A 84 -19.14 -0.67 10.97
N THR A 85 -18.46 -0.40 9.86
CA THR A 85 -18.70 0.84 9.11
C THR A 85 -18.70 0.51 7.63
N ALA A 86 -19.77 0.87 6.93
CA ALA A 86 -19.85 0.74 5.47
C ALA A 86 -18.56 1.33 4.89
N ALA A 87 -17.69 0.46 4.37
CA ALA A 87 -16.48 0.91 3.72
C ALA A 87 -16.92 1.89 2.63
N ALA A 88 -16.33 3.09 2.63
CA ALA A 88 -16.66 4.06 1.59
C ALA A 88 -16.37 3.40 0.24
N THR A 89 -17.37 3.33 -0.62
CA THR A 89 -17.23 2.74 -1.95
C THR A 89 -17.22 3.82 -3.02
N ILE A 90 -16.34 3.68 -4.01
CA ILE A 90 -16.37 4.44 -5.26
C ILE A 90 -16.67 3.44 -6.37
N LEU A 91 -17.77 3.65 -7.12
CA LEU A 91 -18.20 2.77 -8.22
C LEU A 91 -18.38 1.29 -7.79
N GLY A 92 -18.81 1.04 -6.55
CA GLY A 92 -18.97 -0.32 -6.00
C GLY A 92 -17.65 -1.01 -5.63
N MET A 93 -16.52 -0.32 -5.72
CA MET A 93 -15.23 -0.76 -5.22
C MET A 93 -14.90 -0.07 -3.90
N ASP A 94 -14.24 -0.79 -3.01
CA ASP A 94 -13.69 -0.21 -1.79
C ASP A 94 -12.71 0.95 -2.11
N VAL A 95 -12.84 2.07 -1.40
CA VAL A 95 -11.99 3.27 -1.60
C VAL A 95 -10.50 2.95 -1.47
N ALA A 96 -10.10 2.10 -0.52
CA ALA A 96 -8.71 1.70 -0.36
C ALA A 96 -8.23 0.93 -1.61
N ALA A 97 -9.05 0.03 -2.17
CA ALA A 97 -8.69 -0.64 -3.42
C ALA A 97 -8.50 0.33 -4.59
N VAL A 98 -9.40 1.32 -4.73
CA VAL A 98 -9.28 2.36 -5.77
C VAL A 98 -8.01 3.19 -5.59
N VAL A 99 -7.73 3.64 -4.37
CA VAL A 99 -6.51 4.42 -4.06
C VAL A 99 -5.26 3.60 -4.33
N MET A 100 -5.22 2.33 -3.92
CA MET A 100 -4.03 1.48 -4.12
C MET A 100 -3.78 1.19 -5.60
N VAL A 101 -4.82 0.96 -6.41
CA VAL A 101 -4.67 0.84 -7.87
C VAL A 101 -4.14 2.14 -8.48
N ALA A 102 -4.70 3.29 -8.11
CA ALA A 102 -4.25 4.57 -8.63
C ALA A 102 -2.78 4.85 -8.27
N CYS A 103 -2.38 4.62 -7.01
CA CYS A 103 -1.00 4.78 -6.57
C CYS A 103 -0.06 3.82 -7.32
N PHE A 104 -0.45 2.56 -7.50
CA PHE A 104 0.33 1.59 -8.28
C PHE A 104 0.58 2.08 -9.71
N LEU A 105 -0.44 2.60 -10.38
CA LEU A 105 -0.32 3.15 -11.74
C LEU A 105 0.60 4.37 -11.78
N VAL A 106 0.45 5.31 -10.82
CA VAL A 106 1.31 6.50 -10.73
C VAL A 106 2.78 6.10 -10.57
N PHE A 107 3.10 5.22 -9.62
CA PHE A 107 4.48 4.79 -9.43
C PHE A 107 5.02 4.01 -10.63
N SER A 108 4.18 3.23 -11.31
CA SER A 108 4.55 2.51 -12.54
C SER A 108 4.91 3.47 -13.67
N VAL A 109 4.09 4.50 -13.89
CA VAL A 109 4.35 5.52 -14.93
C VAL A 109 5.61 6.31 -14.62
N ASP A 110 5.79 6.75 -13.37
CA ASP A 110 6.98 7.50 -12.97
C ASP A 110 8.25 6.66 -13.09
N TRP A 111 8.18 5.38 -12.68
CA TRP A 111 9.29 4.46 -12.85
C TRP A 111 9.67 4.27 -14.32
N LEU A 112 8.68 4.08 -15.20
CA LEU A 112 8.89 3.94 -16.64
C LEU A 112 9.53 5.19 -17.25
N LYS A 113 9.07 6.39 -16.90
CA LYS A 113 9.67 7.66 -17.36
C LYS A 113 11.11 7.83 -16.92
N LEU A 114 11.44 7.41 -15.69
CA LEU A 114 12.81 7.47 -15.18
C LEU A 114 13.71 6.41 -15.82
N ARG A 115 13.16 5.24 -16.17
CA ARG A 115 13.93 4.16 -16.79
C ARG A 115 14.14 4.37 -18.29
N PHE A 116 13.14 4.93 -18.95
CA PHE A 116 13.09 5.18 -20.39
C PHE A 116 12.71 6.65 -20.62
N PRO A 117 13.63 7.59 -20.37
CA PRO A 117 13.35 8.99 -20.59
C PRO A 117 13.00 9.23 -22.07
N PRO A 118 11.99 10.06 -22.37
CA PRO A 118 11.68 10.42 -23.75
C PRO A 118 12.92 11.01 -24.40
N ALA A 119 13.11 10.74 -25.70
CA ALA A 119 14.19 11.33 -26.47
C ALA A 119 14.16 12.85 -26.30
N ALA A 120 15.33 13.45 -26.05
CA ALA A 120 15.45 14.90 -26.01
C ALA A 120 14.89 15.46 -27.33
N GLN A 121 13.87 16.32 -27.25
CA GLN A 121 13.42 17.02 -28.44
C GLN A 121 14.55 17.97 -28.89
N PRO A 122 14.84 18.02 -30.20
CA PRO A 122 15.95 18.81 -30.74
C PRO A 122 15.77 20.31 -30.51
#